data_AF-A0A126UWV9-F1
#
_entry.id   AF-A0A126UWV9-F1
#
_cell.length_a   1.000
_cell.length_b   1.000
_cell.length_c   1.000
_cell.angle_alpha   90.00
_cell.angle_beta   90.00
_cell.angle_gamma   90.00
#
_symmetry.space_group_name_H-M   'P 1'
#
loop_
_entity.id
_entity.type
_entity.pdbx_description
1 polymer ?
#
loop_
_entity_poly.entity_id
_entity_poly.type
_entity_poly.pdbx_seq_one_letter_code
_entity_poly.pdbx_strand_id
1 'polypeptide(L)'
;MQFFGNIPFSIKLPLVFSTLALIGLATTGITAYSGARDILSEQAQVRLSATLQTRGNGLLDWYEGGEKELLSQTSGPTTQTAAKDLILAFSQIEGSPQSFLQKIYVTKNPKPADERHLFDKSFDGSFYAFAHGQYHQFFRDLMTLGGHQDVYLLDTNGNVIYSVRKGNDFAETLSGPVLADSGLAEVYTAALALTNMAHAKIWLRALLPRLLLTQTG
;
A
#
# COMPACT_ATOMS: atom_id res chain seq x y z
N MET A 1 -1.26 -20.10 -73.99
CA MET A 1 -1.60 -21.12 -72.97
C MET A 1 -2.92 -21.79 -73.35
N GLN A 2 -2.89 -22.90 -74.08
CA GLN A 2 -4.07 -23.70 -74.45
C GLN A 2 -4.35 -24.75 -73.35
N PHE A 3 -4.66 -24.33 -72.12
CA PHE A 3 -4.89 -25.29 -71.02
C PHE A 3 -6.27 -26.00 -71.07
N PHE A 4 -7.17 -25.58 -71.97
CA PHE A 4 -8.59 -26.03 -71.96
C PHE A 4 -9.07 -26.69 -73.26
N GLY A 5 -8.16 -27.01 -74.19
CA GLY A 5 -8.51 -27.50 -75.53
C GLY A 5 -9.27 -28.83 -75.53
N ASN A 6 -8.91 -29.77 -74.65
CA ASN A 6 -9.36 -31.18 -74.71
C ASN A 6 -10.26 -31.64 -73.56
N ILE A 7 -10.81 -30.72 -72.74
CA ILE A 7 -11.68 -31.09 -71.61
C ILE A 7 -13.15 -31.18 -72.07
N PRO A 8 -13.90 -32.25 -71.75
CA PRO A 8 -15.31 -32.38 -72.15
C PRO A 8 -16.18 -31.29 -71.54
N PHE A 9 -17.21 -30.88 -72.26
CA PHE A 9 -18.07 -29.72 -71.91
C PHE A 9 -18.77 -29.89 -70.55
N SER A 10 -19.07 -31.13 -70.15
CA SER A 10 -19.66 -31.48 -68.83
C SER A 10 -18.76 -31.17 -67.63
N ILE A 11 -17.44 -31.04 -67.84
CA ILE A 11 -16.46 -30.75 -66.77
C ILE A 11 -16.07 -29.26 -66.74
N LYS A 12 -16.17 -28.56 -67.88
CA LYS A 12 -15.83 -27.13 -67.97
C LYS A 12 -16.74 -26.25 -67.11
N LEU A 13 -18.06 -26.47 -67.15
CA LEU A 13 -19.02 -25.67 -66.38
C LEU A 13 -18.79 -25.79 -64.85
N PRO A 14 -18.75 -27.01 -64.28
CA PRO A 14 -18.55 -27.19 -62.82
C PRO A 14 -17.22 -26.63 -62.33
N LEU A 15 -16.15 -26.74 -63.14
CA LEU A 15 -14.84 -26.24 -62.79
C LEU A 15 -14.84 -24.70 -62.65
N VAL A 16 -15.50 -24.00 -63.58
CA VAL A 16 -15.64 -22.53 -63.53
C VAL A 16 -16.45 -22.07 -62.33
N PHE A 17 -17.57 -22.75 -62.01
CA PHE A 17 -18.35 -22.42 -60.82
C PHE A 17 -17.57 -22.66 -59.52
N SER A 18 -16.80 -23.74 -59.45
CA SER A 18 -16.00 -24.09 -58.27
C SER A 18 -14.86 -23.09 -58.03
N THR A 19 -14.18 -22.64 -59.09
CA THR A 19 -13.12 -21.63 -58.97
C THR A 19 -13.68 -20.27 -58.56
N LEU A 20 -14.84 -19.86 -59.11
CA LEU A 20 -15.52 -18.63 -58.67
C LEU A 20 -15.91 -18.68 -57.19
N ALA A 21 -16.48 -19.81 -56.75
CA ALA A 21 -16.83 -20.02 -55.33
C ALA A 21 -15.59 -19.97 -54.43
N LEU A 22 -14.47 -20.59 -54.83
CA LEU A 22 -13.20 -20.54 -54.12
C LEU A 22 -12.65 -19.11 -53.99
N ILE A 23 -12.72 -18.31 -55.06
CA ILE A 23 -12.27 -16.90 -55.03
C ILE A 23 -13.14 -16.08 -54.06
N GLY A 24 -14.46 -16.27 -54.08
CA GLY A 24 -15.37 -15.62 -53.15
C GLY A 24 -15.04 -15.97 -51.70
N LEU A 25 -14.88 -17.26 -51.40
CA LEU A 25 -14.50 -17.76 -50.07
C LEU A 25 -13.14 -17.23 -49.62
N ALA A 26 -12.13 -17.24 -50.50
CA ALA A 26 -10.81 -16.72 -50.19
C ALA A 26 -10.86 -15.21 -49.89
N THR A 27 -11.60 -14.44 -50.68
CA THR A 27 -11.73 -12.99 -50.50
C THR A 27 -12.42 -12.67 -49.18
N THR A 28 -13.57 -13.30 -48.89
CA THR A 28 -14.29 -13.13 -47.61
C THR A 28 -13.47 -13.64 -46.43
N GLY A 29 -12.76 -14.76 -46.58
CA GLY A 29 -11.90 -15.31 -45.52
C GLY A 29 -10.75 -14.38 -45.17
N ILE A 30 -10.10 -13.79 -46.17
CA ILE A 30 -9.01 -12.83 -45.96
C ILE A 30 -9.53 -11.57 -45.28
N THR A 31 -10.64 -10.99 -45.75
CA THR A 31 -11.19 -9.76 -45.15
C THR A 31 -11.72 -10.00 -43.74
N ALA A 32 -12.37 -11.15 -43.49
CA ALA A 32 -12.81 -11.54 -42.16
C ALA A 32 -11.63 -11.74 -41.22
N TYR A 33 -10.54 -12.39 -41.67
CA TYR A 33 -9.36 -12.62 -40.85
C TYR A 33 -8.60 -11.33 -40.54
N SER A 34 -8.38 -10.46 -41.54
CA SER A 34 -7.71 -9.17 -41.31
C SER A 34 -8.54 -8.28 -40.39
N GLY A 35 -9.86 -8.16 -40.64
CA GLY A 35 -10.75 -7.39 -39.78
C GLY A 35 -10.82 -7.93 -38.36
N ALA A 36 -10.89 -9.26 -38.18
CA ALA A 36 -10.86 -9.88 -36.85
C ALA A 36 -9.54 -9.59 -36.11
N ARG A 37 -8.40 -9.68 -36.79
CA ARG A 37 -7.10 -9.38 -36.19
C ARG A 37 -7.00 -7.93 -35.74
N ASP A 38 -7.42 -6.99 -36.59
CA ASP A 38 -7.34 -5.56 -36.30
C ASP A 38 -8.23 -5.21 -35.09
N ILE A 39 -9.49 -5.65 -35.12
CA ILE A 39 -10.45 -5.45 -34.02
C ILE A 39 -9.95 -6.08 -32.71
N LEU A 40 -9.44 -7.32 -32.75
CA LEU A 40 -8.95 -8.00 -31.55
C LEU A 40 -7.73 -7.27 -30.96
N SER A 41 -6.82 -6.79 -31.80
CA SER A 41 -5.63 -6.07 -31.35
C SER A 41 -5.96 -4.70 -30.75
N GLU A 42 -6.87 -3.96 -31.39
CA GLU A 42 -7.35 -2.67 -30.89
C GLU A 42 -8.09 -2.83 -29.56
N GLN A 43 -9.01 -3.81 -29.48
CA GLN A 43 -9.72 -4.11 -28.24
C GLN A 43 -8.77 -4.56 -27.12
N ALA A 44 -7.74 -5.35 -27.43
CA ALA A 44 -6.75 -5.75 -26.44
C ALA A 44 -5.98 -4.56 -25.88
N GLN A 45 -5.57 -3.62 -26.74
CA GLN A 45 -4.87 -2.41 -26.33
C GLN A 45 -5.76 -1.48 -25.50
N VAL A 46 -7.00 -1.23 -25.95
CA VAL A 46 -7.97 -0.38 -25.22
C VAL A 46 -8.31 -0.98 -23.86
N ARG A 47 -8.53 -2.30 -23.78
CA ARG A 47 -8.79 -2.97 -22.50
C ARG A 47 -7.59 -2.92 -21.57
N LEU A 48 -6.39 -3.12 -22.11
CA LEU A 48 -5.17 -3.04 -21.32
C LEU A 48 -4.95 -1.63 -20.78
N SER A 49 -5.03 -0.60 -21.63
CA SER A 49 -4.84 0.79 -21.21
C SER A 49 -5.92 1.23 -20.22
N ALA A 50 -7.19 0.88 -20.46
CA ALA A 50 -8.28 1.15 -19.52
C ALA A 50 -8.04 0.44 -18.17
N THR A 51 -7.62 -0.83 -18.19
CA THR A 51 -7.31 -1.57 -16.95
C THR A 51 -6.13 -0.94 -16.21
N LEU A 52 -5.04 -0.61 -16.91
CA LEU A 52 -3.87 0.04 -16.31
C LEU A 52 -4.23 1.40 -15.73
N GLN A 53 -5.05 2.18 -16.43
CA GLN A 53 -5.52 3.48 -15.94
C GLN A 53 -6.41 3.33 -14.71
N THR A 54 -7.35 2.39 -14.70
CA THR A 54 -8.18 2.11 -13.52
C THR A 54 -7.35 1.64 -12.33
N ARG A 55 -6.35 0.76 -12.55
CA ARG A 55 -5.44 0.31 -11.49
C ARG A 55 -4.58 1.46 -10.98
N GLY A 56 -4.03 2.28 -11.88
CA GLY A 56 -3.24 3.44 -11.54
C GLY A 56 -4.04 4.44 -10.70
N ASN A 57 -5.24 4.80 -11.15
CA ASN A 57 -6.13 5.68 -10.40
C ASN A 57 -6.53 5.08 -9.05
N GLY A 58 -6.85 3.78 -9.00
CA GLY A 58 -7.18 3.11 -7.74
C GLY A 58 -6.04 3.11 -6.72
N LEU A 59 -4.78 3.00 -7.17
CA LEU A 59 -3.62 3.13 -6.29
C LEU A 59 -3.43 4.56 -5.77
N LEU A 60 -3.65 5.57 -6.61
CA LEU A 60 -3.61 6.97 -6.21
C LEU A 60 -4.74 7.29 -5.21
N ASP A 61 -5.95 6.85 -5.48
CA ASP A 61 -7.10 7.03 -4.60
C ASP A 61 -6.87 6.36 -3.24
N TRP A 62 -6.30 5.15 -3.23
CA TRP A 62 -5.93 4.44 -2.00
C TRP A 62 -4.85 5.20 -1.21
N TYR A 63 -3.82 5.71 -1.88
CA TYR A 63 -2.77 6.50 -1.26
C TYR A 63 -3.31 7.81 -0.66
N GLU A 64 -4.09 8.57 -1.43
CA GLU A 64 -4.72 9.81 -0.95
C GLU A 64 -5.71 9.56 0.19
N GLY A 65 -6.45 8.45 0.14
CA GLY A 65 -7.34 8.01 1.20
C GLY A 65 -6.57 7.77 2.51
N GLY A 66 -5.46 7.04 2.43
CA GLY A 66 -4.59 6.79 3.58
C GLY A 66 -4.00 8.07 4.18
N GLU A 67 -3.55 9.01 3.34
CA GLU A 67 -3.05 10.31 3.82
C GLU A 67 -4.13 11.10 4.58
N LYS A 68 -5.34 11.18 4.03
CA LYS A 68 -6.47 11.88 4.66
C LYS A 68 -6.86 11.24 5.99
N GLU A 69 -6.87 9.91 6.05
CA GLU A 69 -7.14 9.15 7.27
C GLU A 69 -6.08 9.46 8.34
N LEU A 70 -4.80 9.35 8.01
CA LEU A 70 -3.70 9.63 8.94
C LEU A 70 -3.74 11.07 9.47
N LEU A 71 -4.02 12.05 8.60
CA LEU A 71 -4.16 13.45 8.99
C LEU A 71 -5.37 13.66 9.91
N SER A 72 -6.49 13.00 9.62
CA SER A 72 -7.69 13.06 10.45
C SER A 72 -7.44 12.46 11.84
N GLN A 73 -6.78 11.30 11.92
CA GLN A 73 -6.49 10.64 13.18
C GLN A 73 -5.44 11.38 14.02
N THR A 74 -4.40 11.91 13.38
CA THR A 74 -3.34 12.67 14.06
C THR A 74 -3.87 14.01 14.59
N SER A 75 -4.78 14.64 13.86
CA SER A 75 -5.44 15.89 14.28
C SER A 75 -6.58 15.66 15.27
N GLY A 76 -6.96 14.41 15.52
CA GLY A 76 -8.05 14.02 16.41
C GLY A 76 -7.74 14.34 17.89
N PRO A 77 -8.71 14.88 18.66
CA PRO A 77 -8.50 15.19 20.08
C PRO A 77 -8.08 13.97 20.92
N THR A 78 -8.62 12.79 20.61
CA THR A 78 -8.28 11.53 21.30
C THR A 78 -6.80 11.20 21.14
N THR A 79 -6.28 11.21 19.91
CA THR A 79 -4.87 10.92 19.62
C THR A 79 -3.94 11.94 20.26
N GLN A 80 -4.29 13.24 20.22
CA GLN A 80 -3.48 14.28 20.85
C GLN A 80 -3.43 14.15 22.38
N THR A 81 -4.56 13.80 23.00
CA THR A 81 -4.63 13.59 24.45
C THR A 81 -3.87 12.34 24.83
N ALA A 82 -4.08 11.23 24.10
CA ALA A 82 -3.38 9.98 24.31
C ALA A 82 -1.86 10.13 24.17
N ALA A 83 -1.39 10.86 23.14
CA ALA A 83 0.03 11.15 22.96
C ALA A 83 0.60 11.90 24.16
N LYS A 84 -0.06 12.97 24.62
CA LYS A 84 0.38 13.73 25.81
C LYS A 84 0.44 12.85 27.05
N ASP A 85 -0.61 12.10 27.33
CA ASP A 85 -0.71 11.28 28.54
C ASP A 85 0.31 10.13 28.53
N LEU A 86 0.51 9.48 27.39
CA LEU A 86 1.50 8.43 27.23
C LEU A 86 2.94 8.96 27.26
N ILE A 87 3.23 10.12 26.66
CA ILE A 87 4.53 10.80 26.76
C ILE A 87 4.85 11.08 28.24
N LEU A 88 3.90 11.70 28.95
CA LEU A 88 4.07 12.04 30.36
C LEU A 88 4.28 10.78 31.20
N ALA A 89 3.44 9.76 31.02
CA ALA A 89 3.52 8.52 31.77
C ALA A 89 4.82 7.73 31.47
N PHE A 90 5.29 7.73 30.23
CA PHE A 90 6.55 7.09 29.84
C PHE A 90 7.76 7.79 30.48
N SER A 91 7.76 9.12 30.53
CA SER A 91 8.84 9.90 31.18
C SER A 91 8.92 9.70 32.69
N GLN A 92 7.86 9.20 33.32
CA GLN A 92 7.82 8.90 34.76
C GLN A 92 8.32 7.51 35.10
N ILE A 93 8.64 6.67 34.11
CA ILE A 93 9.21 5.34 34.35
C ILE A 93 10.65 5.50 34.83
N GLU A 94 10.91 5.07 36.06
CA GLU A 94 12.25 5.06 36.62
C GLU A 94 13.15 4.01 35.94
N GLY A 95 14.41 4.36 35.71
CA GLY A 95 15.39 3.46 35.10
C GLY A 95 15.27 3.38 33.58
N SER A 96 15.12 2.18 33.03
CA SER A 96 15.00 1.93 31.58
C SER A 96 13.54 1.68 31.20
N PRO A 97 12.86 2.65 30.55
CA PRO A 97 11.50 2.45 30.04
C PRO A 97 11.38 1.25 29.10
N GLN A 98 12.36 1.07 28.22
CA GLN A 98 12.47 -0.09 27.32
C GLN A 98 12.40 -1.41 28.09
N SER A 99 13.30 -1.59 29.06
CA SER A 99 13.38 -2.84 29.84
C SER A 99 12.13 -3.06 30.67
N PHE A 100 11.58 -1.99 31.27
CA PHE A 100 10.37 -2.07 32.07
C PHE A 100 9.15 -2.47 31.23
N LEU A 101 8.89 -1.76 30.12
CA LEU A 101 7.72 -1.97 29.29
C LEU A 101 7.81 -3.27 28.49
N GLN A 102 8.96 -3.60 27.89
CA GLN A 102 9.11 -4.87 27.18
C GLN A 102 8.95 -6.07 28.11
N LYS A 103 9.42 -5.99 29.36
CA LYS A 103 9.19 -7.05 30.34
C LYS A 103 7.70 -7.30 30.57
N ILE A 104 6.89 -6.25 30.70
CA ILE A 104 5.47 -6.34 31.02
C ILE A 104 4.62 -6.73 29.79
N TYR A 105 4.83 -6.02 28.68
CA TYR A 105 3.94 -6.05 27.52
C TYR A 105 4.41 -6.98 26.40
N VAL A 106 5.67 -7.42 26.41
CA VAL A 106 6.25 -8.31 25.39
C VAL A 106 6.57 -9.68 26.00
N THR A 107 7.37 -9.68 27.07
CA THR A 107 7.90 -10.93 27.69
C THR A 107 6.89 -11.60 28.60
N LYS A 108 6.23 -10.84 29.49
CA LYS A 108 5.21 -11.35 30.42
C LYS A 108 3.78 -11.16 29.92
N ASN A 109 3.61 -10.90 28.62
CA ASN A 109 2.29 -10.78 28.03
C ASN A 109 1.55 -12.12 28.15
N PRO A 110 0.32 -12.17 28.69
CA PRO A 110 -0.45 -13.41 28.78
C PRO A 110 -0.91 -13.94 27.41
N LYS A 111 -0.79 -13.14 26.35
CA LYS A 111 -1.16 -13.50 24.98
C LYS A 111 0.07 -13.93 24.17
N PRO A 112 -0.10 -14.85 23.20
CA PRO A 112 0.97 -15.21 22.27
C PRO A 112 1.39 -14.00 21.42
N ALA A 113 2.55 -14.10 20.75
CA ALA A 113 3.22 -12.99 20.09
C ALA A 113 2.34 -12.26 19.04
N ASP A 114 1.52 -13.00 18.31
CA ASP A 114 0.57 -12.50 17.30
C ASP A 114 -0.68 -11.84 17.90
N GLU A 115 -1.03 -12.18 19.14
CA GLU A 115 -2.21 -11.69 19.86
C GLU A 115 -1.89 -10.70 20.99
N ARG A 116 -0.65 -10.23 21.14
CA ARG A 116 -0.27 -9.28 22.19
C ARG A 116 -1.10 -7.98 22.19
N HIS A 117 -1.64 -7.61 21.04
CA HIS A 117 -2.58 -6.49 20.86
C HIS A 117 -3.92 -6.69 21.60
N LEU A 118 -4.22 -7.88 22.12
CA LEU A 118 -5.39 -8.14 22.96
C LEU A 118 -5.12 -7.95 24.46
N PHE A 119 -3.88 -7.62 24.84
CA PHE A 119 -3.54 -7.28 26.22
C PHE A 119 -3.71 -5.78 26.46
N ASP A 120 -4.84 -5.41 27.07
CA ASP A 120 -5.26 -4.02 27.27
C ASP A 120 -4.42 -3.26 28.29
N LYS A 121 -4.11 -3.89 29.43
CA LYS A 121 -3.52 -3.20 30.56
C LYS A 121 -2.84 -4.17 31.52
N SER A 122 -1.69 -3.76 32.06
CA SER A 122 -1.06 -4.36 33.23
C SER A 122 -1.60 -3.78 34.54
N PHE A 123 -1.50 -4.54 35.63
CA PHE A 123 -1.91 -4.11 36.97
C PHE A 123 -0.70 -3.76 37.85
N ASP A 124 0.36 -3.21 37.26
CA ASP A 124 1.60 -2.83 37.96
C ASP A 124 1.50 -1.51 38.74
N GLY A 125 0.39 -0.78 38.61
CA GLY A 125 0.15 0.49 39.31
C GLY A 125 0.85 1.70 38.69
N SER A 126 1.57 1.53 37.58
CA SER A 126 2.22 2.65 36.89
C SER A 126 1.20 3.56 36.22
N PHE A 127 1.55 4.85 36.12
CA PHE A 127 0.79 5.81 35.31
C PHE A 127 0.72 5.37 33.85
N TYR A 128 1.76 4.69 33.35
CA TYR A 128 1.79 4.15 32.00
C TYR A 128 0.70 3.10 31.80
N ALA A 129 0.55 2.15 32.72
CA ALA A 129 -0.50 1.14 32.64
C ALA A 129 -1.91 1.74 32.64
N PHE A 130 -2.13 2.83 33.38
CA PHE A 130 -3.39 3.56 33.36
C PHE A 130 -3.66 4.20 31.99
N ALA A 131 -2.72 5.00 31.48
CA ALA A 131 -2.85 5.67 30.18
C ALA A 131 -2.96 4.66 29.03
N HIS A 132 -2.11 3.62 29.03
CA HIS A 132 -2.18 2.53 28.04
C HIS A 132 -3.57 1.90 28.03
N GLY A 133 -4.09 1.46 29.18
CA GLY A 133 -5.41 0.83 29.27
C GLY A 133 -6.57 1.74 28.83
N GLN A 134 -6.44 3.05 29.03
CA GLN A 134 -7.46 4.03 28.63
C GLN A 134 -7.58 4.16 27.10
N TYR A 135 -6.45 4.11 26.39
CA TYR A 135 -6.40 4.38 24.94
C TYR A 135 -6.20 3.13 24.07
N HIS A 136 -5.88 1.98 24.67
CA HIS A 136 -5.49 0.80 23.89
C HIS A 136 -6.59 0.31 22.95
N GLN A 137 -7.85 0.27 23.41
CA GLN A 137 -8.99 -0.12 22.58
C GLN A 137 -9.11 0.76 21.33
N PHE A 138 -9.01 2.08 21.50
CA PHE A 138 -9.09 3.03 20.39
C PHE A 138 -8.01 2.78 19.34
N PHE A 139 -6.76 2.62 19.75
CA PHE A 139 -5.66 2.36 18.80
C PHE A 139 -5.70 0.94 18.21
N ARG A 140 -6.19 -0.05 18.95
CA ARG A 140 -6.46 -1.38 18.39
C ARG A 140 -7.54 -1.33 17.32
N ASP A 141 -8.62 -0.58 17.56
CA ASP A 141 -9.67 -0.41 16.56
C ASP A 141 -9.14 0.31 15.33
N LEU A 142 -8.31 1.34 15.52
CA LEU A 142 -7.62 2.01 14.41
C LEU A 142 -6.73 1.04 13.61
N MET A 143 -5.93 0.21 14.29
CA MET A 143 -5.08 -0.79 13.62
C MET A 143 -5.92 -1.83 12.85
N THR A 144 -6.95 -2.39 13.49
CA THR A 144 -7.71 -3.52 12.95
C THR A 144 -8.72 -3.10 11.87
N LEU A 145 -9.41 -1.97 12.06
CA LEU A 145 -10.39 -1.45 11.10
C LEU A 145 -9.71 -0.70 9.95
N GLY A 146 -8.61 0.02 10.22
CA GLY A 146 -7.81 0.71 9.19
C GLY A 146 -6.89 -0.24 8.39
N GLY A 147 -6.79 -1.51 8.78
CA GLY A 147 -5.95 -2.50 8.09
C GLY A 147 -4.45 -2.19 8.19
N HIS A 148 -4.04 -1.46 9.23
CA HIS A 148 -2.63 -1.13 9.46
C HIS A 148 -1.90 -2.31 10.11
N GLN A 149 -0.61 -2.45 9.80
CA GLN A 149 0.20 -3.48 10.45
C GLN A 149 0.35 -3.18 11.94
N ASP A 150 0.67 -1.96 12.32
CA ASP A 150 0.72 -1.52 13.71
C ASP A 150 0.43 -0.01 13.78
N VAL A 151 0.16 0.51 14.98
CA VAL A 151 -0.01 1.93 15.26
C VAL A 151 0.98 2.32 16.33
N TYR A 152 1.85 3.27 16.00
CA TYR A 152 2.91 3.76 16.88
C TYR A 152 2.64 5.19 17.34
N LEU A 153 3.06 5.49 18.57
CA LEU A 153 3.27 6.87 19.01
C LEU A 153 4.73 7.05 19.39
N LEU A 154 5.33 8.11 18.87
CA LEU A 154 6.73 8.45 19.09
C LEU A 154 6.83 9.81 19.76
N ASP A 155 7.84 9.99 20.62
CA ASP A 155 8.16 11.30 21.17
C ASP A 155 9.09 12.09 20.24
N THR A 156 9.36 13.34 20.59
CA THR A 156 10.29 14.20 19.84
C THR A 156 11.75 13.81 19.99
N ASN A 157 12.06 12.83 20.84
CA ASN A 157 13.41 12.29 21.01
C ASN A 157 13.62 10.99 20.22
N GLY A 158 12.59 10.52 19.51
CA GLY A 158 12.63 9.30 18.70
C GLY A 158 12.40 8.03 19.51
N ASN A 159 11.79 8.11 20.68
CA ASN A 159 11.40 6.92 21.45
C ASN A 159 10.04 6.41 20.98
N VAL A 160 9.90 5.10 20.75
CA VAL A 160 8.63 4.42 20.48
C VAL A 160 7.89 4.23 21.80
N ILE A 161 7.13 5.25 22.18
CA ILE A 161 6.40 5.30 23.46
C ILE A 161 5.26 4.27 23.50
N TYR A 162 4.70 3.93 22.35
CA TYR A 162 3.53 3.08 22.22
C TYR A 162 3.56 2.28 20.91
N SER A 163 3.13 1.01 20.98
CA SER A 163 2.85 0.11 19.86
C SER A 163 1.63 -0.74 20.23
N VAL A 164 0.70 -0.94 19.30
CA VAL A 164 -0.47 -1.80 19.54
C VAL A 164 -0.04 -3.26 19.59
N ARG A 165 0.81 -3.70 18.65
CA ARG A 165 1.29 -5.09 18.56
C ARG A 165 2.27 -5.47 19.65
N LYS A 166 2.99 -4.52 20.24
CA LYS A 166 3.99 -4.78 21.29
C LYS A 166 5.06 -5.76 20.76
N GLY A 167 5.69 -5.38 19.65
CA GLY A 167 6.79 -6.11 19.02
C GLY A 167 8.13 -5.89 19.75
N ASN A 168 9.22 -6.29 19.10
CA ASN A 168 10.58 -6.06 19.61
C ASN A 168 11.03 -4.59 19.47
N ASP A 169 10.29 -3.82 18.67
CA ASP A 169 10.41 -2.38 18.45
C ASP A 169 9.73 -1.54 19.54
N PHE A 170 8.88 -2.16 20.37
CA PHE A 170 8.17 -1.43 21.42
C PHE A 170 9.11 -0.92 22.50
N ALA A 171 8.98 0.36 22.84
CA ALA A 171 9.82 1.08 23.80
C ALA A 171 11.30 1.20 23.39
N GLU A 172 11.64 0.89 22.13
CA GLU A 172 12.95 1.17 21.54
C GLU A 172 13.08 2.64 21.12
N THR A 173 14.31 3.09 20.91
CA THR A 173 14.60 4.36 20.24
C THR A 173 14.93 4.13 18.77
N LEU A 174 14.59 5.10 17.92
CA LEU A 174 14.91 5.06 16.50
C LEU A 174 16.40 5.04 16.22
N SER A 175 17.25 5.53 17.12
CA SER A 175 18.71 5.40 17.01
C SER A 175 19.24 4.05 17.53
N GLY A 176 18.35 3.20 18.02
CA GLY A 176 18.66 1.91 18.60
C GLY A 176 18.89 0.82 17.54
N PRO A 177 19.50 -0.30 17.92
CA PRO A 177 19.93 -1.35 16.99
C PRO A 177 18.76 -2.03 16.25
N VAL A 178 17.54 -1.97 16.80
CA VAL A 178 16.34 -2.57 16.19
C VAL A 178 15.75 -1.67 15.09
N LEU A 179 15.88 -0.34 15.23
CA LEU A 179 15.10 0.62 14.44
C LEU A 179 15.93 1.57 13.57
N ALA A 180 17.25 1.65 13.77
CA ALA A 180 18.12 2.60 13.06
C ALA A 180 17.96 2.59 11.53
N ASP A 181 17.85 1.40 10.94
CA ASP A 181 17.71 1.22 9.49
C ASP A 181 16.28 0.85 9.06
N SER A 182 15.29 1.10 9.92
CA SER A 182 13.89 0.77 9.65
C SER A 182 13.19 1.88 8.87
N GLY A 183 12.13 1.52 8.12
CA GLY A 183 11.26 2.50 7.47
C GLY A 183 10.60 3.47 8.47
N LEU A 184 10.45 3.08 9.74
CA LEU A 184 9.93 3.96 10.79
C LEU A 184 10.91 5.12 11.09
N ALA A 185 12.23 4.84 11.13
CA ALA A 185 13.24 5.87 11.33
C ALA A 185 13.35 6.83 10.14
N GLU A 186 13.18 6.31 8.91
CA GLU A 186 13.13 7.13 7.69
C GLU A 186 11.94 8.09 7.72
N VAL A 187 10.73 7.59 7.98
CA VAL A 187 9.50 8.39 8.05
C VAL A 187 9.57 9.43 9.17
N TYR A 188 10.09 9.06 10.34
CA TYR A 188 10.26 10.00 11.44
C TYR A 188 11.20 11.15 11.11
N THR A 189 12.34 10.84 10.47
CA THR A 189 13.31 11.86 10.04
C THR A 189 12.69 12.81 9.02
N ALA A 190 11.92 12.27 8.06
CA ALA A 190 11.18 13.08 7.09
C ALA A 190 10.13 13.98 7.77
N ALA A 191 9.38 13.45 8.75
CA ALA A 191 8.35 14.21 9.47
C ALA A 191 8.94 15.35 10.33
N LEU A 192 10.08 15.13 10.99
CA LEU A 192 10.79 16.17 11.72
C LEU A 192 11.32 17.26 10.79
N ALA A 193 11.86 16.88 9.64
CA ALA A 193 12.29 17.84 8.63
C ALA A 193 11.13 18.74 8.19
N LEU A 194 9.94 18.17 7.95
CA LEU A 194 8.74 18.93 7.58
C LEU A 194 8.24 19.85 8.70
N THR A 195 8.35 19.45 9.96
CA THR A 195 7.95 20.27 11.12
C THR A 195 8.90 21.44 11.34
N ASN A 196 10.21 21.22 11.21
CA ASN A 196 11.23 22.28 11.22
C ASN A 196 11.08 23.20 9.99
N MET A 197 10.61 22.66 8.88
CA MET A 197 10.25 23.37 7.66
C MET A 197 8.81 23.91 7.68
N ALA A 198 8.09 23.94 8.82
CA ALA A 198 6.76 24.56 8.89
C ALA A 198 6.79 26.11 8.71
N HIS A 199 7.99 26.69 8.52
CA HIS A 199 8.20 28.02 7.91
C HIS A 199 8.28 28.01 6.37
N ALA A 200 8.15 26.85 5.72
CA ALA A 200 8.28 26.63 4.29
C ALA A 200 7.20 25.65 3.78
N LYS A 201 5.94 26.10 3.85
CA LYS A 201 4.90 25.70 2.87
C LYS A 201 5.51 25.82 1.47
N ILE A 202 6.05 24.78 0.83
CA ILE A 202 6.34 24.69 -0.62
C ILE A 202 6.92 23.32 -1.06
N TRP A 203 7.53 22.50 -0.18
CA TRP A 203 8.41 21.42 -0.65
C TRP A 203 7.78 20.06 -1.02
N LEU A 204 6.53 19.74 -0.65
CA LEU A 204 5.94 18.43 -1.02
C LEU A 204 5.67 18.26 -2.52
N ARG A 205 5.62 19.36 -3.29
CA ARG A 205 5.48 19.30 -4.76
C ARG A 205 6.77 18.95 -5.51
N ALA A 206 7.93 18.94 -4.82
CA ALA A 206 9.24 18.84 -5.47
C ALA A 206 9.85 17.42 -5.46
N LEU A 207 9.39 16.51 -4.60
CA LEU A 207 10.01 15.18 -4.43
C LEU A 207 9.31 14.04 -5.20
N LEU A 208 8.05 14.19 -5.60
CA LEU A 208 7.32 13.14 -6.32
C LEU A 208 7.67 13.00 -7.82
N PRO A 209 8.05 14.05 -8.59
CA PRO A 209 8.39 13.85 -10.00
C PRO A 209 9.76 13.19 -10.23
N ARG A 210 10.69 13.29 -9.27
CA ARG A 210 12.11 12.91 -9.49
C ARG A 210 12.38 11.42 -9.31
N LEU A 211 11.50 10.70 -8.60
CA LEU A 211 11.59 9.25 -8.43
C LEU A 211 10.97 8.47 -9.61
N LEU A 212 10.09 9.08 -10.39
CA LEU A 212 9.42 8.41 -11.53
C LEU A 212 10.13 8.60 -12.88
N LEU A 213 11.18 9.42 -12.97
CA LEU A 213 11.87 9.74 -14.24
C LEU A 213 13.33 9.25 -14.32
N THR A 214 13.82 8.47 -13.36
CA THR A 214 15.21 7.94 -13.38
C THR A 214 15.34 6.48 -13.80
N GLN A 215 14.26 5.84 -14.25
CA GLN A 215 14.26 4.46 -14.76
C GLN A 215 13.94 4.34 -16.27
N THR A 216 14.11 5.42 -17.02
CA THR A 216 14.15 5.37 -18.49
C THR A 216 15.40 6.08 -18.98
N GLY A 217 16.50 5.33 -19.04
CA GLY A 217 17.78 5.70 -19.64
C GLY A 217 18.57 4.44 -19.93
#